data_AF-A0A0F9NBZ1-F1
#
_entry.id   AF-A0A0F9NBZ1-F1
#
_cell.length_a   1.000
_cell.length_b   1.000
_cell.length_c   1.000
_cell.angle_alpha   90.00
_cell.angle_beta   90.00
_cell.angle_gamma   90.00
#
_symmetry.space_group_name_H-M   'P 1'
#
loop_
_entity.id
_entity.type
_entity.pdbx_description
1 polymer ?
#
loop_
_entity_poly.entity_id
_entity_poly.type
_entity_poly.pdbx_seq_one_letter_code
_entity_poly.pdbx_strand_id
1 'polypeptide(L)'
;MKLLIFMIFGHLLGDVFLRNVIIDRHKHDNMVVQAFHCFIVTTCIAIPLEVFSKLTMENYMILLLSHFIIDEIKGKLDLNRDWEKDGKPDVSKYKIVDQIVHLIFILIVWGV
;
A
#
# COMPACT_ATOMS: atom_id res chain seq x y z
N MET A 1 -6.08 17.71 -9.63
CA MET A 1 -4.95 17.20 -10.42
C MET A 1 -3.61 17.29 -9.68
N LYS A 2 -3.17 18.47 -9.18
CA LYS A 2 -1.92 18.59 -8.40
C LYS A 2 -1.90 17.67 -7.16
N LEU A 3 -2.97 17.68 -6.36
CA LEU A 3 -3.12 16.80 -5.19
C LEU A 3 -2.96 15.31 -5.53
N LEU A 4 -3.69 14.83 -6.54
CA LEU A 4 -3.63 13.44 -7.00
C LEU A 4 -2.19 13.01 -7.36
N ILE A 5 -1.44 13.85 -8.06
CA ILE A 5 -0.04 13.58 -8.40
C ILE A 5 0.79 13.41 -7.12
N PHE A 6 0.66 14.32 -6.15
CA PHE A 6 1.40 14.21 -4.88
C PHE A 6 1.00 12.97 -4.06
N MET A 7 -0.29 12.57 -4.06
CA MET A 7 -0.74 11.35 -3.40
C MET A 7 -0.11 10.09 -4.02
N ILE A 8 -0.04 10.04 -5.36
CA ILE A 8 0.64 8.94 -6.07
C ILE A 8 2.14 8.91 -5.72
N PHE A 9 2.81 10.06 -5.69
CA PHE A 9 4.20 10.13 -5.26
C PHE A 9 4.40 9.68 -3.80
N GLY A 10 3.49 10.08 -2.90
CA GLY A 10 3.50 9.63 -1.51
C GLY A 10 3.40 8.11 -1.41
N HIS A 11 2.46 7.50 -2.12
CA HIS A 11 2.34 6.05 -2.20
C HIS A 11 3.63 5.37 -2.67
N LEU A 12 4.17 5.81 -3.81
CA LEU A 12 5.40 5.23 -4.37
C LEU A 12 6.59 5.35 -3.41
N LEU A 13 6.70 6.47 -2.69
CA LEU A 13 7.76 6.69 -1.71
C LEU A 13 7.66 5.75 -0.51
N GLY A 14 6.44 5.56 0.02
CA GLY A 14 6.19 4.60 1.09
C GLY A 14 6.48 3.16 0.65
N ASP A 15 6.01 2.79 -0.54
CA ASP A 15 6.18 1.44 -1.08
C ASP A 15 7.66 1.11 -1.38
N VAL A 16 8.42 2.03 -1.98
CA VAL A 16 9.86 1.84 -2.25
C VAL A 16 10.66 1.60 -0.97
N PHE A 17 10.35 2.33 0.12
CA PHE A 17 11.04 2.15 1.39
C PHE A 17 10.74 0.80 2.04
N LEU A 18 9.53 0.28 1.82
CA LEU A 18 9.03 -0.95 2.45
C LEU A 18 9.31 -2.22 1.63
N ARG A 19 9.68 -2.08 0.35
CA ARG A 19 10.15 -3.20 -0.52
C ARG A 19 11.45 -3.85 -0.06
N ASN A 20 12.01 -3.46 1.08
CA ASN A 20 13.14 -4.16 1.68
C ASN A 20 12.73 -5.60 2.01
N VAL A 21 13.56 -6.56 1.59
CA VAL A 21 13.27 -8.01 1.55
C VAL A 21 12.75 -8.54 2.89
N ILE A 22 13.15 -7.94 4.01
CA ILE A 22 12.75 -8.36 5.36
C ILE A 22 11.29 -7.99 5.65
N ILE A 23 10.87 -6.76 5.37
CA ILE A 23 9.51 -6.30 5.69
C ILE A 23 8.51 -7.00 4.78
N ASP A 24 8.82 -7.10 3.50
CA ASP A 24 7.92 -7.69 2.51
C ASP A 24 7.75 -9.21 2.71
N ARG A 25 8.79 -9.91 3.20
CA ARG A 25 8.70 -11.34 3.55
C ARG A 25 7.93 -11.59 4.84
N HIS A 26 8.07 -10.74 5.85
CA HIS A 26 7.51 -11.00 7.18
C HIS A 26 6.17 -10.33 7.43
N LYS A 27 5.72 -9.39 6.58
CA LYS A 27 4.45 -8.69 6.81
C LYS A 27 3.25 -9.64 6.85
N HIS A 28 3.23 -10.68 6.01
CA HIS A 28 2.09 -11.61 5.95
C HIS A 28 2.09 -12.66 7.07
N ASP A 29 3.22 -12.88 7.73
CA ASP A 29 3.34 -13.81 8.85
C ASP A 29 3.28 -13.09 10.22
N ASN A 30 3.29 -11.75 10.23
CA ASN A 30 3.30 -10.94 11.44
C ASN A 30 2.40 -9.70 11.30
N MET A 31 1.24 -9.75 11.95
CA MET A 31 0.26 -8.65 11.96
C MET A 31 0.83 -7.30 12.41
N VAL A 32 1.83 -7.28 13.30
CA VAL A 32 2.48 -6.04 13.74
C VAL A 32 3.28 -5.42 12.59
N VAL A 33 4.04 -6.24 11.86
CA VAL A 33 4.82 -5.78 10.69
C VAL A 33 3.89 -5.29 9.58
N GLN A 34 2.77 -5.97 9.34
CA GLN A 34 1.73 -5.52 8.42
C GLN A 34 1.10 -4.19 8.84
N ALA A 35 0.75 -4.04 10.12
CA ALA A 35 0.20 -2.78 10.63
C ALA A 35 1.18 -1.62 10.43
N PHE A 36 2.48 -1.82 10.69
CA PHE A 36 3.51 -0.83 10.41
C PHE A 36 3.64 -0.52 8.91
N HIS A 37 3.60 -1.54 8.05
CA HIS A 37 3.62 -1.36 6.59
C HIS A 37 2.47 -0.46 6.13
N CYS A 38 1.24 -0.82 6.52
CA CYS A 38 0.05 -0.05 6.16
C CYS A 38 0.12 1.38 6.72
N PHE A 39 0.56 1.56 7.97
CA PHE A 39 0.68 2.88 8.59
C PHE A 39 1.65 3.80 7.84
N ILE A 40 2.81 3.28 7.43
CA ILE A 40 3.82 4.07 6.70
C ILE A 40 3.25 4.50 5.35
N VAL A 41 2.67 3.57 4.56
CA VAL A 41 2.10 3.91 3.25
C VAL A 41 0.94 4.89 3.39
N THR A 42 0.02 4.66 4.32
CA THR A 42 -1.10 5.57 4.59
C THR A 42 -0.61 6.96 4.96
N THR A 43 0.41 7.07 5.83
CA THR A 43 0.99 8.35 6.22
C THR A 43 1.61 9.09 5.03
N CYS A 44 2.33 8.37 4.17
CA CYS A 44 2.92 8.98 2.98
C CYS A 44 1.87 9.54 2.01
N ILE A 45 0.68 8.93 1.92
CA ILE A 45 -0.46 9.44 1.13
C ILE A 45 -1.19 10.57 1.88
N ALA A 46 -1.25 10.51 3.21
CA ALA A 46 -1.92 11.49 4.06
C ALA A 46 -1.19 12.85 4.11
N ILE A 47 0.14 12.89 4.00
CA ILE A 47 0.92 14.13 3.99
C ILE A 47 0.43 15.09 2.87
N PRO A 48 0.33 14.65 1.59
CA PRO A 48 -0.32 15.45 0.55
C PRO A 48 -1.74 15.90 0.89
N LEU A 49 -2.58 15.05 1.49
CA LEU A 49 -3.93 15.44 1.86
C LEU A 49 -3.91 16.57 2.89
N GLU A 50 -3.02 16.52 3.87
CA GLU A 50 -2.86 17.54 4.90
C GLU A 50 -2.35 18.86 4.31
N VAL A 51 -1.33 18.81 3.45
CA VAL A 51 -0.77 20.00 2.79
C VAL A 51 -1.82 20.77 1.97
N PHE A 52 -2.81 20.07 1.42
CA PHE A 52 -3.93 20.68 0.69
C PHE A 52 -5.19 20.87 1.55
N SER A 53 -5.11 20.68 2.87
CA SER A 53 -6.21 20.82 3.83
C SER A 53 -7.44 19.97 3.49
N LYS A 54 -7.19 18.76 3.00
CA LYS A 54 -8.19 17.75 2.61
C LYS A 54 -8.13 16.49 3.45
N LEU A 55 -7.18 16.39 4.39
CA LEU A 55 -7.11 15.25 5.29
C LEU A 55 -8.29 15.30 6.27
N THR A 56 -9.04 14.21 6.35
CA THR A 56 -10.08 14.01 7.36
C THR A 56 -9.79 12.70 8.09
N MET A 57 -10.32 12.55 9.30
CA MET A 57 -10.18 11.27 10.00
C MET A 57 -10.82 10.13 9.18
N GLU A 58 -11.92 10.40 8.49
CA GLU A 58 -12.61 9.43 7.65
C GLU A 58 -11.74 8.93 6.51
N ASN A 59 -11.12 9.84 5.73
CA ASN A 59 -10.30 9.42 4.60
C ASN A 59 -8.98 8.77 5.03
N TYR A 60 -8.41 9.17 6.17
CA TYR A 60 -7.28 8.48 6.78
C TYR A 60 -7.63 7.04 7.18
N MET A 61 -8.76 6.85 7.86
CA MET A 61 -9.22 5.52 8.29
C MET A 61 -9.58 4.63 7.09
N ILE A 62 -10.18 5.20 6.04
CA ILE A 62 -10.42 4.48 4.77
C ILE A 62 -9.09 3.99 4.21
N LEU A 63 -8.08 4.87 4.05
CA LEU A 63 -6.76 4.48 3.53
C LEU A 63 -6.12 3.37 4.37
N LEU A 64 -6.12 3.51 5.69
CA LEU A 64 -5.45 2.57 6.59
C LEU A 64 -6.12 1.19 6.60
N LEU A 65 -7.43 1.16 6.84
CA LEU A 65 -8.17 -0.09 6.98
C LEU A 65 -8.28 -0.84 5.67
N SER A 66 -8.53 -0.14 4.56
CA SER A 66 -8.64 -0.78 3.26
C SER A 66 -7.30 -1.37 2.80
N HIS A 67 -6.19 -0.67 3.04
CA HIS A 67 -4.86 -1.21 2.77
C HIS A 67 -4.57 -2.44 3.65
N PHE A 68 -4.87 -2.37 4.95
CA PHE A 68 -4.66 -3.50 5.86
C PHE A 68 -5.46 -4.74 5.47
N ILE A 69 -6.75 -4.58 5.17
CA ILE A 69 -7.64 -5.69 4.77
C ILE A 69 -7.15 -6.33 3.46
N ILE A 70 -6.74 -5.52 2.49
CA ILE A 70 -6.26 -6.06 1.22
C ILE A 70 -4.94 -6.81 1.37
N ASP A 71 -3.99 -6.26 2.13
CA ASP A 71 -2.73 -6.95 2.38
C ASP A 71 -2.92 -8.26 3.16
N GLU A 72 -3.92 -8.31 4.06
CA GLU A 72 -4.31 -9.54 4.77
C GLU A 72 -4.88 -10.59 3.80
N ILE A 73 -5.80 -10.17 2.92
CA ILE A 73 -6.39 -11.05 1.90
C ILE A 73 -5.30 -11.56 0.95
N LYS A 74 -4.40 -10.69 0.50
CA LYS A 74 -3.27 -11.07 -0.36
C LYS A 74 -2.33 -12.06 0.31
N GLY A 75 -2.03 -11.87 1.60
CA GLY A 75 -1.23 -12.81 2.39
C GLY A 75 -1.89 -14.18 2.49
N LYS A 76 -3.21 -14.24 2.73
CA LYS A 76 -3.98 -15.49 2.82
C LYS A 76 -4.14 -16.21 1.48
N LEU A 77 -4.24 -15.47 0.39
CA LEU A 77 -4.34 -16.01 -0.97
C LEU A 77 -2.98 -16.39 -1.56
N ASP A 78 -1.89 -16.26 -0.80
CA ASP A 78 -0.54 -16.60 -1.21
C ASP A 78 -0.04 -15.84 -2.45
N LEU A 79 -0.70 -14.74 -2.81
CA LEU A 79 -0.47 -13.99 -4.06
C LEU A 79 0.91 -13.30 -4.12
N ASN A 80 1.64 -13.33 -3.01
CA ASN A 80 2.98 -12.77 -2.85
C ASN A 80 4.04 -13.81 -2.43
N ARG A 81 3.68 -15.09 -2.23
CA ARG A 81 4.65 -16.16 -1.89
C ARG A 81 5.33 -16.73 -3.13
N ASP A 82 5.87 -15.86 -3.97
CA ASP A 82 6.73 -16.22 -5.11
C ASP A 82 8.21 -16.28 -4.71
N TRP A 83 8.51 -16.77 -3.50
CA TRP A 83 9.89 -16.77 -3.00
C TRP A 83 10.68 -18.04 -3.33
N GLU A 84 10.07 -19.15 -3.77
CA GLU A 84 10.82 -20.42 -3.84
C GLU A 84 10.57 -21.36 -5.05
N LYS A 85 9.71 -21.05 -6.02
CA LYS A 85 9.64 -21.88 -7.24
C LYS A 85 10.63 -21.41 -8.30
N ASP A 86 11.78 -22.10 -8.35
CA ASP A 86 12.61 -22.27 -9.53
C ASP A 86 13.40 -21.05 -10.06
N GLY A 87 13.84 -20.15 -9.19
CA GLY A 87 14.85 -19.14 -9.54
C GLY A 87 14.42 -18.15 -10.63
N LYS A 88 13.13 -18.09 -10.95
CA LYS A 88 12.55 -17.10 -11.86
C LYS A 88 11.48 -16.31 -11.11
N PRO A 89 11.73 -15.02 -10.85
CA PRO A 89 10.75 -14.16 -10.23
C PRO A 89 9.68 -13.82 -11.28
N ASP A 90 8.62 -14.63 -11.44
CA ASP A 90 7.47 -14.23 -12.25
C ASP A 90 6.52 -13.37 -11.41
N VAL A 91 7.02 -12.18 -11.07
CA VAL A 91 6.40 -11.24 -10.13
C VAL A 91 5.59 -10.15 -10.83
N SER A 92 5.29 -10.29 -12.12
CA SER A 92 4.81 -9.15 -12.92
C SER A 92 3.33 -8.83 -12.70
N LYS A 93 2.45 -9.85 -12.71
CA LYS A 93 0.99 -9.63 -12.72
C LYS A 93 0.45 -9.20 -11.36
N TYR A 94 0.84 -9.86 -10.28
CA TYR A 94 0.33 -9.56 -8.93
C TYR A 94 0.83 -8.22 -8.40
N LYS A 95 2.07 -7.82 -8.73
CA LYS A 95 2.57 -6.48 -8.45
C LYS A 95 1.79 -5.40 -9.20
N ILE A 96 1.37 -5.65 -10.44
CA ILE A 96 0.53 -4.70 -11.18
C ILE A 96 -0.86 -4.60 -10.52
N VAL A 97 -1.47 -5.72 -10.15
CA VAL A 97 -2.77 -5.73 -9.45
C VAL A 97 -2.69 -4.97 -8.12
N ASP A 98 -1.63 -5.21 -7.35
CA ASP A 98 -1.35 -4.49 -6.11
C ASP A 98 -1.32 -2.96 -6.31
N GLN A 99 -0.50 -2.50 -7.27
CA GLN A 99 -0.40 -1.07 -7.56
C GLN A 99 -1.71 -0.49 -8.10
N ILE A 100 -2.48 -1.24 -8.91
CA ILE A 100 -3.80 -0.82 -9.37
C ILE A 100 -4.75 -0.60 -8.18
N VAL A 101 -4.72 -1.52 -7.22
CA VAL A 101 -5.56 -1.42 -6.02
C VAL A 101 -5.18 -0.21 -5.18
N HIS A 102 -3.89 0.05 -4.96
CA HIS A 102 -3.45 1.27 -4.27
C HIS A 102 -3.85 2.55 -5.02
N LEU A 103 -3.76 2.57 -6.35
CA LEU A 103 -4.22 3.69 -7.17
C LEU A 103 -5.74 3.91 -7.07
N ILE A 104 -6.54 2.83 -7.03
CA ILE A 104 -7.99 2.93 -6.81
C ILE A 104 -8.28 3.60 -5.46
N PHE A 105 -7.56 3.25 -4.39
CA PHE A 105 -7.73 3.90 -3.08
C PHE A 105 -7.40 5.37 -3.10
N ILE A 106 -6.29 5.73 -3.74
CA ILE A 106 -5.90 7.13 -3.93
C ILE A 106 -6.99 7.89 -4.69
N LEU A 107 -7.59 7.29 -5.72
CA LEU A 107 -8.69 7.90 -6.49
C LEU A 107 -9.97 8.05 -5.67
N ILE A 108 -10.34 7.05 -4.86
CA ILE A 108 -11.50 7.13 -3.96
C ILE A 108 -11.30 8.29 -2.98
N VAL A 109 -10.14 8.36 -2.33
CA VAL A 109 -9.85 9.39 -1.33
C VAL A 109 -9.66 10.77 -1.95
N TRP A 110 -9.21 10.85 -3.20
CA TRP A 110 -9.13 12.10 -3.94
C TRP A 110 -10.51 12.63 -4.36
N GLY A 111 -11.49 11.75 -4.59
CA GLY A 111 -12.84 12.09 -5.01
C GLY A 111 -13.80 12.45 -3.88
N VAL A 112 -13.41 12.16 -2.63
CA VAL A 112 -14.13 12.52 -1.38
C VAL A 112 -13.54 13.82 -0.81
#